data_AF-A0A961RHI9-F1
#
_entry.id   AF-A0A961RHI9-F1
#
_cell.length_a   1.000
_cell.length_b   1.000
_cell.length_c   1.000
_cell.angle_alpha   90.00
_cell.angle_beta   90.00
_cell.angle_gamma   90.00
#
_symmetry.space_group_name_H-M   'P 1'
#
loop_
_entity.id
_entity.type
_entity.pdbx_description
1 polymer ?
#
loop_
_entity_poly.entity_id
_entity_poly.type
_entity_poly.pdbx_seq_one_letter_code
_entity_poly.pdbx_strand_id
1 'polypeptide(L)'
;MRLHLSRWQVIGFAVWIAVFAWAAVPTHYWIVIRSVTVTDRYLGERLPQNRILEIERSINANFRATYTIEEQWRQADGAWLTVKQCRSPSVIQYRTDKALPDPVTAGWWAWGPCDGVQPRATPDDGELRLCTWHHVMVLPFLSVLSKSSPGTCSASYRGRLLPP
;
A
#
# COMPACT_ATOMS: atom_id res chain seq x y z
N MET A 1 -30.99 -34.46 -25.28
CA MET A 1 -30.24 -34.82 -24.06
C MET A 1 -30.47 -33.69 -23.04
N ARG A 2 -31.19 -33.92 -21.93
CA ARG A 2 -31.39 -32.89 -20.88
C ARG A 2 -30.33 -33.08 -19.80
N LEU A 3 -29.47 -32.08 -19.60
CA LEU A 3 -28.51 -32.05 -18.50
C LEU A 3 -29.27 -31.81 -17.19
N HIS A 4 -29.36 -32.84 -16.35
CA HIS A 4 -29.88 -32.70 -14.98
C HIS A 4 -28.72 -32.32 -14.06
N LEU A 5 -28.52 -31.01 -13.86
CA LEU A 5 -27.62 -30.50 -12.83
C LEU A 5 -28.29 -30.64 -11.45
N SER A 6 -27.55 -31.13 -10.47
CA SER A 6 -28.04 -31.16 -9.09
C SER A 6 -28.14 -29.73 -8.54
N ARG A 7 -29.05 -29.51 -7.58
CA ARG A 7 -29.19 -28.19 -6.92
C ARG A 7 -27.87 -27.70 -6.32
N TRP A 8 -27.06 -28.63 -5.79
CA TRP A 8 -25.74 -28.31 -5.24
C TRP A 8 -24.73 -27.84 -6.30
N GLN A 9 -24.77 -28.41 -7.49
CA GLN A 9 -23.92 -27.94 -8.59
C GLN A 9 -24.29 -26.51 -8.99
N VAL A 10 -25.59 -26.20 -9.11
CA VAL A 10 -26.05 -24.85 -9.44
C VAL A 10 -25.62 -23.84 -8.37
N ILE A 11 -25.78 -24.17 -7.09
CA ILE A 11 -25.33 -23.32 -5.98
C ILE A 11 -23.82 -23.11 -6.04
N GLY A 12 -23.04 -24.19 -6.24
CA GLY A 12 -21.59 -24.11 -6.36
C GLY A 12 -21.15 -23.19 -7.50
N PHE A 13 -21.75 -23.33 -8.69
CA PHE A 13 -21.47 -22.45 -9.83
C PHE A 13 -21.83 -20.99 -9.53
N ALA A 14 -22.99 -20.74 -8.91
CA ALA A 14 -23.40 -19.39 -8.56
C ALA A 14 -22.42 -18.71 -7.57
N VAL A 15 -21.97 -19.46 -6.56
CA VAL A 15 -20.95 -18.97 -5.60
C VAL A 15 -19.64 -18.66 -6.31
N TRP A 16 -19.15 -19.56 -7.17
CA TRP A 16 -17.93 -19.32 -7.95
C TRP A 16 -18.04 -18.09 -8.84
N ILE A 17 -19.14 -17.95 -9.58
CA ILE A 17 -19.39 -16.77 -10.43
C ILE A 17 -19.37 -15.50 -9.58
N ALA A 18 -20.02 -15.50 -8.41
CA ALA A 18 -20.02 -14.34 -7.51
C ALA A 18 -18.60 -13.99 -7.02
N VAL A 19 -17.79 -14.99 -6.63
CA VAL A 19 -16.40 -14.79 -6.20
C VAL A 19 -15.55 -14.24 -7.35
N PHE A 20 -15.67 -14.79 -8.56
CA PHE A 20 -14.92 -14.30 -9.73
C PHE A 20 -15.36 -12.90 -10.16
N ALA A 21 -16.66 -12.61 -10.15
CA ALA A 21 -17.18 -11.28 -10.43
C ALA A 21 -16.63 -10.25 -9.45
N TRP A 22 -16.55 -10.60 -8.16
CA TRP A 22 -15.96 -9.75 -7.13
C TRP A 22 -14.44 -9.57 -7.31
N ALA A 23 -13.72 -10.64 -7.64
CA ALA A 23 -12.28 -10.58 -7.93
C ALA A 23 -11.94 -9.72 -9.17
N ALA A 24 -12.86 -9.67 -10.13
CA ALA A 24 -12.72 -8.85 -11.33
C ALA A 24 -12.84 -7.35 -11.05
N VAL A 25 -13.50 -6.94 -9.95
CA VAL A 25 -13.65 -5.53 -9.57
C VAL A 25 -12.27 -4.87 -9.45
N PRO A 26 -12.01 -3.76 -10.15
CA PRO A 26 -10.72 -3.09 -10.11
C PRO A 26 -10.47 -2.42 -8.76
N THR A 27 -9.19 -2.28 -8.37
CA THR A 27 -8.80 -1.71 -7.06
C THR A 27 -9.23 -0.25 -6.90
N HIS A 28 -9.33 0.51 -7.99
CA HIS A 28 -9.82 1.90 -7.97
C HIS A 28 -11.29 2.03 -7.52
N TYR A 29 -12.08 0.94 -7.60
CA TYR A 29 -13.43 0.92 -7.04
C TYR A 29 -13.42 1.04 -5.51
N TRP A 30 -12.34 0.60 -4.85
CA TRP A 30 -12.21 0.58 -3.40
C TRP A 30 -11.49 1.82 -2.89
N ILE A 31 -10.32 2.09 -3.47
CA ILE A 31 -9.43 3.17 -3.06
C ILE A 31 -8.75 3.79 -4.28
N VAL A 32 -8.71 5.12 -4.30
CA VAL A 32 -7.92 5.90 -5.24
C VAL A 32 -6.89 6.68 -4.46
N ILE A 33 -5.60 6.46 -4.75
CA ILE A 33 -4.51 7.29 -4.22
C ILE A 33 -4.17 8.29 -5.31
N ARG A 34 -4.20 9.58 -4.98
CA ARG A 34 -3.97 10.67 -5.94
C ARG A 34 -2.54 11.17 -5.86
N SER A 35 -2.05 11.36 -4.65
CA SER A 35 -0.70 11.86 -4.42
C SER A 35 -0.12 11.33 -3.12
N VAL A 36 1.20 11.23 -3.09
CA VAL A 36 2.00 10.97 -1.89
C VAL A 36 2.99 12.12 -1.80
N THR A 37 2.85 12.95 -0.77
CA THR A 37 3.76 14.06 -0.50
C THR A 37 4.60 13.71 0.70
N VAL A 38 5.90 13.93 0.57
CA VAL A 38 6.87 13.69 1.64
C VAL A 38 7.39 15.04 2.06
N THR A 39 7.19 15.38 3.33
CA THR A 39 7.74 16.62 3.90
C THR A 39 8.64 16.26 5.07
N ASP A 40 9.87 16.76 5.05
CA ASP A 40 10.74 16.69 6.22
C ASP A 40 10.24 17.73 7.23
N ARG A 41 9.79 17.27 8.40
CA ARG A 41 9.40 18.16 9.49
C ARG A 41 10.16 17.78 10.75
N TYR A 42 10.75 18.79 11.38
CA TYR A 42 11.25 18.66 12.74
C TYR A 42 10.06 18.57 13.69
N LEU A 43 9.82 17.38 14.25
CA LEU A 43 8.81 17.18 15.31
C LEU A 43 9.42 17.55 16.67
N GLY A 44 9.85 18.81 16.80
CA GLY A 44 10.47 19.36 18.02
C GLY A 44 11.99 19.14 18.13
N GLU A 45 12.60 19.73 19.16
CA GLU A 45 14.06 19.81 19.37
C GLU A 45 14.73 18.47 19.74
N ARG A 46 13.97 17.39 19.97
CA ARG A 46 14.50 16.13 20.53
C ARG A 46 14.17 14.85 19.78
N LEU A 47 13.40 14.92 18.70
CA LEU A 47 13.12 13.74 17.87
C LEU A 47 13.97 13.80 16.60
N PRO A 48 14.50 12.66 16.13
CA PRO A 48 15.14 12.61 14.82
C PRO A 48 14.17 13.15 13.75
N GLN A 49 14.72 13.77 12.70
CA GLN A 49 13.94 14.22 11.55
C GLN A 49 12.97 13.11 11.12
N ASN A 50 11.68 13.36 11.29
CA ASN A 50 10.65 12.43 10.89
C ASN A 50 10.08 12.91 9.57
N ARG A 51 10.07 12.02 8.59
CA ARG A 51 9.35 12.25 7.34
C ARG A 51 7.87 12.12 7.60
N ILE A 52 7.17 13.23 7.39
CA ILE A 52 5.72 13.22 7.36
C ILE A 52 5.29 12.81 5.95
N LEU A 53 4.39 11.84 5.90
CA LEU A 53 3.73 11.39 4.69
C LEU A 53 2.31 11.93 4.67
N GLU A 54 2.02 12.70 3.64
CA GLU A 54 0.68 13.11 3.28
C GLU A 54 0.23 12.26 2.08
N ILE A 55 -0.83 11.49 2.27
CA ILE A 55 -1.37 10.63 1.21
C ILE A 55 -2.76 11.14 0.88
N GLU A 56 -2.88 11.83 -0.26
CA GLU A 56 -4.18 12.23 -0.78
C GLU A 56 -4.87 11.00 -1.39
N ARG A 57 -6.05 10.66 -0.87
CA ARG A 57 -6.78 9.46 -1.28
C ARG A 57 -8.28 9.61 -1.09
N SER A 58 -9.02 8.76 -1.78
CA SER A 58 -10.47 8.61 -1.64
C SER A 58 -10.81 7.14 -1.40
N ILE A 59 -11.57 6.86 -0.34
CA ILE A 59 -12.16 5.53 -0.09
C ILE A 59 -13.58 5.56 -0.62
N ASN A 60 -13.87 4.74 -1.63
CA ASN A 60 -15.16 4.74 -2.32
C ASN A 60 -16.11 3.67 -1.76
N ALA A 61 -15.59 2.62 -1.13
CA ALA A 61 -16.35 1.56 -0.50
C ALA A 61 -15.59 0.99 0.71
N ASN A 62 -16.27 0.34 1.66
CA ASN A 62 -15.62 -0.30 2.80
C ASN A 62 -14.81 -1.52 2.32
N PHE A 63 -13.56 -1.65 2.75
CA PHE A 63 -12.70 -2.78 2.37
C PHE A 63 -11.67 -3.11 3.43
N ARG A 64 -11.01 -4.25 3.24
CA ARG A 64 -9.85 -4.68 4.04
C ARG A 64 -8.64 -4.71 3.13
N ALA A 65 -7.52 -4.16 3.59
CA ALA A 65 -6.28 -4.24 2.85
C ALA A 65 -5.07 -4.27 3.77
N THR A 66 -3.98 -4.83 3.26
CA THR A 66 -2.63 -4.53 3.73
C THR A 66 -2.02 -3.47 2.81
N TYR A 67 -0.89 -2.89 3.21
CA TYR A 67 -0.13 -2.02 2.32
C TYR A 67 1.35 -2.42 2.31
N THR A 68 2.03 -1.98 1.26
CA THR A 68 3.49 -1.97 1.16
C THR A 68 3.94 -0.54 0.91
N ILE A 69 5.02 -0.13 1.57
CA ILE A 69 5.79 1.06 1.22
C ILE A 69 7.16 0.62 0.74
N GLU A 70 7.65 1.26 -0.31
CA GLU A 70 9.05 1.18 -0.72
C GLU A 70 9.66 2.57 -0.73
N GLU A 71 10.82 2.71 -0.11
CA GLU A 71 11.73 3.81 -0.36
C GLU A 71 12.66 3.40 -1.47
N GLN A 72 12.76 4.25 -2.49
CA GLN A 72 13.57 4.01 -3.67
C GLN A 72 14.57 5.13 -3.85
N TRP A 73 15.80 4.78 -4.23
CA TRP A 73 16.89 5.71 -4.52
C TRP A 73 17.19 5.73 -6.02
N ARG A 74 17.40 6.92 -6.57
CA ARG A 74 17.78 7.09 -7.96
C ARG A 74 19.27 6.81 -8.15
N GLN A 75 19.56 5.79 -8.95
CA GLN A 75 20.91 5.42 -9.38
C GLN A 75 21.45 6.40 -10.42
N ALA A 76 22.77 6.37 -10.64
CA ALA A 76 23.45 7.28 -11.58
C ALA A 76 22.99 7.10 -13.04
N ASP A 77 22.51 5.92 -13.41
CA ASP A 77 21.90 5.61 -14.72
C ASP A 77 20.44 6.08 -14.84
N GLY A 78 19.89 6.66 -13.77
CA GLY A 78 18.51 7.12 -13.67
C GLY A 78 17.51 6.03 -13.25
N ALA A 79 17.94 4.79 -13.03
CA ALA A 79 17.08 3.73 -12.53
C ALA A 79 16.73 3.95 -11.05
N TRP A 80 15.60 3.40 -10.61
CA TRP A 80 15.18 3.46 -9.21
C TRP A 80 15.44 2.13 -8.53
N LEU A 81 16.27 2.15 -7.49
CA LEU A 81 16.58 0.99 -6.66
C LEU A 81 15.78 1.05 -5.37
N THR A 82 14.99 0.03 -5.07
CA THR A 82 14.39 -0.13 -3.75
C THR A 82 15.48 -0.32 -2.70
N VAL A 83 15.51 0.54 -1.71
CA VAL A 83 16.52 0.59 -0.63
C VAL A 83 15.93 0.28 0.73
N LYS A 84 14.62 0.47 0.89
CA LYS A 84 13.87 -0.01 2.05
C LYS A 84 12.48 -0.44 1.60
N GLN A 85 11.97 -1.52 2.17
CA GLN A 85 10.60 -1.96 1.97
C GLN A 85 9.98 -2.24 3.33
N CYS A 86 8.75 -1.78 3.54
CA CYS A 86 7.99 -2.03 4.76
C CYS A 86 6.58 -2.49 4.40
N ARG A 87 6.05 -3.44 5.18
CA ARG A 87 4.70 -3.96 4.99
C ARG A 87 3.87 -3.72 6.23
N SER A 88 2.56 -3.50 6.05
CA SER A 88 1.64 -3.42 7.18
C SER A 88 1.71 -4.71 8.02
N PRO A 89 1.77 -4.63 9.36
CA PRO A 89 1.87 -5.80 10.23
C PRO A 89 0.60 -6.64 10.22
N SER A 90 -0.53 -6.02 9.89
CA SER A 90 -1.86 -6.60 9.98
C SER A 90 -2.78 -6.00 8.93
N VAL A 91 -3.94 -6.64 8.78
CA VAL A 91 -5.00 -6.19 7.89
C VAL A 91 -5.67 -4.96 8.46
N ILE A 92 -5.76 -3.91 7.66
CA ILE A 92 -6.43 -2.66 8.03
C ILE A 92 -7.83 -2.65 7.43
N GLN A 93 -8.81 -2.27 8.25
CA GLN A 93 -10.18 -2.06 7.82
C GLN A 93 -10.39 -0.59 7.44
N TYR A 94 -10.55 -0.34 6.15
CA TYR A 94 -10.84 0.97 5.59
C TYR A 94 -12.35 1.17 5.52
N ARG A 95 -12.82 2.33 5.97
CA ARG A 95 -14.24 2.68 5.95
C ARG A 95 -14.46 4.04 5.32
N THR A 96 -15.54 4.20 4.56
CA THR A 96 -15.92 5.47 3.92
C THR A 96 -16.32 6.56 4.92
N ASP A 97 -16.78 6.15 6.11
CA ASP A 97 -17.25 7.04 7.18
C ASP A 97 -16.18 7.36 8.23
N LYS A 98 -14.98 6.79 8.10
CA LYS A 98 -13.86 7.10 8.98
C LYS A 98 -12.82 7.88 8.21
N ALA A 99 -12.61 9.13 8.61
CA ALA A 99 -11.43 9.86 8.21
C ALA A 99 -10.19 9.02 8.59
N LEU A 100 -9.34 8.75 7.60
CA LEU A 100 -8.03 8.22 7.90
C LEU A 100 -7.23 9.32 8.62
N PRO A 101 -6.34 8.97 9.55
CA PRO A 101 -5.60 9.97 10.30
C PRO A 101 -4.85 10.94 9.37
N ASP A 102 -4.86 12.22 9.76
CA ASP A 102 -4.07 13.32 9.19
C ASP A 102 -2.58 12.97 9.09
N PRO A 103 -1.78 13.67 8.26
CA PRO A 103 -0.39 13.35 7.93
C PRO A 103 0.35 12.52 8.98
N VAL A 104 0.63 11.29 8.60
CA VAL A 104 1.26 10.31 9.49
C VAL A 104 2.75 10.25 9.21
N THR A 105 3.55 9.85 10.19
CA THR A 105 4.97 9.64 9.93
C THR A 105 5.17 8.41 9.04
N ALA A 106 6.26 8.40 8.27
CA ALA A 106 6.67 7.21 7.55
C ALA A 106 6.79 5.98 8.47
N GLY A 107 7.25 6.17 9.71
CA GLY A 107 7.29 5.10 10.72
C GLY A 107 5.91 4.60 11.16
N TRP A 108 4.91 5.48 11.29
CA TRP A 108 3.53 5.07 11.58
C TRP A 108 2.93 4.28 10.42
N TRP A 109 3.15 4.74 9.18
CA TRP A 109 2.72 4.01 7.99
C TRP A 109 3.57 2.76 7.77
N ALA A 110 4.76 2.65 8.34
CA ALA A 110 5.65 1.51 8.19
C ALA A 110 5.66 0.62 9.43
N TRP A 111 4.67 0.72 10.32
CA TRP A 111 4.62 0.02 11.62
C TRP A 111 4.45 -1.51 11.51
N GLY A 112 5.14 -2.14 10.57
CA GLY A 112 5.29 -3.57 10.40
C GLY A 112 6.70 -3.92 9.94
N PRO A 113 6.94 -5.16 9.50
CA PRO A 113 8.28 -5.61 9.17
C PRO A 113 8.85 -4.79 8.01
N CYS A 114 9.93 -4.07 8.28
CA CYS A 114 10.75 -3.41 7.28
C CYS A 114 11.83 -4.37 6.77
N ASP A 115 11.37 -5.47 6.16
CA ASP A 115 12.25 -6.44 5.53
C ASP A 115 12.49 -6.03 4.07
N GLY A 116 13.72 -6.18 3.56
CA GLY A 116 13.84 -6.45 2.12
C GLY A 116 15.10 -6.00 1.42
N VAL A 117 15.82 -4.98 1.88
CA VAL A 117 17.10 -4.58 1.26
C VAL A 117 17.96 -4.00 2.36
N GLN A 118 19.22 -4.44 2.47
CA GLN A 118 20.13 -3.82 3.43
C GLN A 118 20.22 -2.33 3.10
N PRO A 119 20.17 -1.42 4.09
CA PRO A 119 20.45 -0.01 3.85
C PRO A 119 21.87 0.07 3.30
N ARG A 120 21.99 0.07 1.98
CA ARG A 120 23.25 0.35 1.32
C ARG A 120 23.55 1.77 1.75
N ALA A 121 24.73 2.00 2.31
CA ALA A 121 25.22 3.33 2.67
C ALA A 121 25.09 4.20 1.41
N THR A 122 23.98 4.90 1.32
CA THR A 122 23.62 5.72 0.19
C THR A 122 24.20 7.08 0.49
N PRO A 123 24.71 7.79 -0.53
CA PRO A 123 25.19 9.15 -0.34
C PRO A 123 24.10 10.00 0.36
N ASP A 124 24.52 10.86 1.29
CA ASP A 124 23.65 11.70 2.13
C ASP A 124 22.73 12.65 1.32
N ASP A 125 22.89 12.71 0.00
CA ASP A 125 22.28 13.66 -0.94
C ASP A 125 21.59 13.02 -2.16
N GLY A 126 21.31 11.70 -2.11
CA GLY A 126 20.59 11.01 -3.18
C GLY A 126 19.15 11.49 -3.40
N GLU A 127 18.67 11.43 -4.65
CA GLU A 127 17.24 11.58 -4.95
C GLU A 127 16.49 10.32 -4.51
N LEU A 128 15.51 10.50 -3.63
CA LEU A 128 14.67 9.47 -3.07
C LEU A 128 13.22 9.65 -3.53
N ARG A 129 12.44 8.57 -3.52
CA ARG A 129 10.98 8.63 -3.62
C ARG A 129 10.35 7.54 -2.76
N LEU A 130 9.13 7.78 -2.29
CA LEU A 130 8.34 6.79 -1.57
C LEU A 130 7.20 6.31 -2.45
N CYS A 131 7.12 5.01 -2.66
CA CYS A 131 6.07 4.36 -3.41
C CYS A 131 5.20 3.52 -2.47
N THR A 132 3.88 3.53 -2.68
CA THR A 132 2.94 2.75 -1.89
C THR A 132 1.98 1.95 -2.75
N TRP A 133 1.66 0.75 -2.28
CA TRP A 133 0.68 -0.16 -2.85
C TRP A 133 -0.28 -0.61 -1.76
N HIS A 134 -1.55 -0.75 -2.10
CA HIS A 134 -2.55 -1.37 -1.25
C HIS A 134 -2.91 -2.73 -1.81
N HIS A 135 -2.94 -3.75 -0.97
CA HIS A 135 -3.34 -5.10 -1.34
C HIS A 135 -4.76 -5.34 -0.79
N VAL A 136 -5.75 -5.06 -1.63
CA VAL A 136 -7.17 -5.16 -1.29
C VAL A 136 -7.56 -6.64 -1.20
N MET A 137 -8.16 -7.05 -0.09
CA MET A 137 -8.65 -8.40 0.10
C MET A 137 -9.93 -8.63 -0.69
N VAL A 138 -9.90 -9.62 -1.59
CA VAL A 138 -11.06 -10.00 -2.40
C VAL A 138 -12.09 -10.71 -1.52
N LEU A 139 -11.65 -11.54 -0.58
CA LEU A 139 -12.52 -12.19 0.40
C LEU A 139 -12.09 -11.80 1.81
N PRO A 140 -13.03 -11.39 2.69
CA PRO A 140 -12.71 -10.81 3.99
C PRO A 140 -12.03 -11.78 4.97
N PHE A 141 -12.00 -13.08 4.65
CA PHE A 141 -11.44 -14.16 5.46
C PHE A 141 -10.29 -14.94 4.77
N LEU A 142 -9.94 -14.61 3.52
CA LEU A 142 -8.84 -15.25 2.79
C LEU A 142 -7.81 -14.21 2.34
N SER A 143 -6.75 -14.05 3.12
CA SER A 143 -5.60 -13.19 2.79
C SER A 143 -4.87 -13.62 1.52
N VAL A 144 -5.06 -14.88 1.08
CA VAL A 144 -4.43 -15.46 -0.12
C VAL A 144 -4.97 -14.82 -1.40
N LEU A 145 -6.19 -14.29 -1.38
CA LEU A 145 -6.79 -13.61 -2.54
C LEU A 145 -6.80 -12.11 -2.29
N SER A 146 -5.68 -11.46 -2.60
CA SER A 146 -5.56 -10.00 -2.59
C SER A 146 -5.22 -9.45 -3.96
N LYS A 147 -5.66 -8.24 -4.24
CA LYS A 147 -5.40 -7.51 -5.48
C LYS A 147 -4.64 -6.23 -5.16
N SER A 148 -3.48 -6.07 -5.80
CA SER A 148 -2.65 -4.87 -5.61
C SER A 148 -3.23 -3.69 -6.39
N SER A 149 -3.28 -2.52 -5.76
CA SER A 149 -3.46 -1.25 -6.46
C SER A 149 -2.26 -0.98 -7.38
N PRO A 150 -2.41 -0.13 -8.40
CA PRO A 150 -1.27 0.52 -9.01
C PRO A 150 -0.40 1.17 -7.93
N GLY A 151 0.92 1.09 -8.09
CA GLY A 151 1.85 1.78 -7.21
C GLY A 151 1.72 3.28 -7.40
N THR A 152 1.62 4.03 -6.30
CA THR A 152 1.65 5.49 -6.33
C THR A 152 2.91 5.96 -5.65
N CYS A 153 3.73 6.72 -6.37
CA CYS A 153 4.99 7.24 -5.88
C CYS A 153 4.89 8.74 -5.61
N SER A 154 5.63 9.20 -4.61
CA SER A 154 5.85 10.62 -4.38
C SER A 154 6.67 11.25 -5.50
N ALA A 155 6.65 12.58 -5.55
CA ALA A 155 7.72 13.32 -6.21
C ALA A 155 9.09 12.92 -5.61
N SER A 156 10.15 13.06 -6.39
CA SER A 156 11.50 12.88 -5.89
C SER A 156 11.82 13.95 -4.87
N TYR A 157 12.43 13.56 -3.76
CA TYR A 157 12.91 14.46 -2.71
C TYR A 157 14.37 14.13 -2.37
N ARG A 158 15.09 15.10 -1.80
CA ARG A 158 16.45 14.88 -1.29
C ARG A 158 16.39 14.60 0.20
N GLY A 159 17.14 13.61 0.66
CA GLY A 159 17.38 13.40 2.09
C GLY A 159 17.98 12.04 2.39
N ARG A 160 18.11 11.73 3.69
CA ARG A 160 18.68 10.46 4.16
C ARG A 160 17.66 9.32 4.16
N LEU A 161 18.06 8.06 4.01
CA LEU A 161 17.09 6.96 4.12
C LEU A 161 16.36 6.97 5.47
N LEU A 162 15.13 6.45 5.47
CA LEU A 162 14.41 6.21 6.71
C LEU A 162 15.27 5.32 7.62
N PRO A 163 15.46 5.66 8.91
CA PRO A 163 16.19 4.81 9.83
C PRO A 163 15.56 3.42 9.86
N PRO A 164 16.34 2.33 10.02
CA PRO A 164 15.85 0.96 10.03
C PRO A 164 14.65 0.78 10.96
#